data_AF-D9X3Q2-F1
#
_entry.id   AF-D9X3Q2-F1
#
_cell.length_a   1.000
_cell.length_b   1.000
_cell.length_c   1.000
_cell.angle_alpha   90.00
_cell.angle_beta   90.00
_cell.angle_gamma   90.00
#
_symmetry.space_group_name_H-M   'P 1'
#
loop_
_entity.id
_entity.type
_entity.pdbx_description
1 polymer ?
#
loop_
_entity_poly.entity_id
_entity_poly.type
_entity_poly.pdbx_seq_one_letter_code
_entity_poly.pdbx_strand_id
1 'polypeptide(L)' 'MPGMGQRTQAAAGCLTAGIGAGAGLAVWSVDVRKRLWRFEAAPDWSVLYAELPLAILGGVAAALASWALLRRLRPRR' A
#
# COMPACT_ATOMS: atom_id res chain seq x y z
N MET A 1 -5.47 -25.50 16.95
CA MET A 1 -4.38 -24.51 16.79
C MET A 1 -4.05 -24.38 15.31
N PRO A 2 -3.99 -23.17 14.72
CA PRO A 2 -3.60 -23.01 13.32
C PRO A 2 -2.19 -23.57 13.11
N GLY A 3 -2.05 -24.43 12.09
CA GLY A 3 -0.78 -25.07 11.73
C GLY A 3 0.26 -24.04 11.26
N MET A 4 1.54 -24.40 11.35
CA MET A 4 2.67 -23.51 11.05
C MET A 4 2.51 -22.81 9.68
N GLY A 5 2.08 -23.55 8.64
CA GLY A 5 1.85 -23.01 7.30
C GLY A 5 0.77 -21.92 7.21
N GLN A 6 -0.28 -21.98 8.04
CA GLN A 6 -1.32 -20.96 8.06
C GLN A 6 -0.81 -19.66 8.71
N ARG A 7 0.03 -19.77 9.75
CA ARG A 7 0.68 -18.61 10.38
C ARG A 7 1.67 -17.94 9.44
N THR A 8 2.49 -18.73 8.73
CA THR A 8 3.43 -18.21 7.73
C THR A 8 2.70 -17.51 6.59
N GLN A 9 1.57 -18.04 6.13
CA GLN A 9 0.76 -17.39 5.10
C GLN A 9 0.13 -16.07 5.58
N ALA A 10 -0.37 -16.02 6.82
CA ALA A 10 -0.87 -14.79 7.42
C ALA A 10 0.23 -13.73 7.55
N ALA A 11 1.40 -14.11 8.06
CA ALA A 11 2.56 -13.23 8.17
C ALA A 11 3.00 -12.68 6.80
N ALA A 12 3.04 -13.53 5.78
CA ALA A 12 3.37 -13.11 4.41
C ALA A 12 2.33 -12.12 3.84
N GLY A 13 1.05 -12.30 4.15
CA GLY A 13 -0.01 -11.36 3.78
C GLY A 13 0.17 -10.00 4.45
N CYS A 14 0.42 -9.98 5.76
CA CYS A 14 0.68 -8.74 6.51
C CYS A 14 1.93 -8.01 6.00
N LEU A 15 3.00 -8.75 5.70
CA LEU A 15 4.25 -8.18 5.20
C LEU A 15 4.05 -7.59 3.79
N THR A 16 3.29 -8.28 2.93
CA THR A 16 2.92 -7.76 1.60
C THR A 16 2.09 -6.48 1.71
N ALA A 17 1.12 -6.43 2.64
CA ALA A 17 0.35 -5.22 2.89
C ALA A 17 1.22 -4.07 3.40
N GLY A 18 2.16 -4.33 4.32
CA GLY A 18 3.11 -3.34 4.81
C GLY A 18 4.00 -2.76 3.70
N ILE A 19 4.53 -3.62 2.82
CA ILE A 19 5.29 -3.18 1.64
C ILE A 19 4.41 -2.33 0.72
N GLY A 20 3.16 -2.76 0.47
CA GLY A 20 2.22 -2.00 -0.34
C GLY A 20 1.92 -0.61 0.21
N ALA A 21 1.68 -0.50 1.52
CA ALA A 21 1.49 0.77 2.20
C ALA A 21 2.71 1.69 2.07
N GLY A 22 3.92 1.15 2.28
CA GLY A 22 5.17 1.88 2.12
C GLY A 22 5.40 2.37 0.68
N ALA A 23 5.09 1.53 -0.31
CA ALA A 23 5.16 1.91 -1.73
C ALA A 23 4.15 3.02 -2.06
N GLY A 24 2.92 2.91 -1.56
CA GLY A 24 1.89 3.96 -1.70
C GLY A 24 2.34 5.29 -1.11
N LEU A 25 2.96 5.26 0.08
CA LEU A 25 3.52 6.45 0.72
C LEU A 25 4.70 7.03 -0.07
N ALA A 26 5.59 6.19 -0.60
CA ALA A 26 6.71 6.63 -1.43
C ALA A 26 6.24 7.27 -2.75
N VAL A 27 5.17 6.75 -3.38
CA VAL A 27 4.56 7.39 -4.55
C VAL A 27 3.90 8.71 -4.17
N TRP A 28 3.21 8.76 -3.02
CA TRP A 28 2.60 10.00 -2.55
C TRP A 28 3.62 11.11 -2.24
N SER A 29 4.81 10.73 -1.76
CA SER A 29 5.89 11.67 -1.43
C SER A 29 6.61 12.23 -2.65
N VAL A 30 6.40 11.68 -3.85
CA VAL A 30 6.83 12.31 -5.10
C VAL A 30 6.11 13.66 -5.22
N ASP A 31 6.90 14.72 -5.48
CA ASP A 31 6.41 16.11 -5.51
C ASP A 31 5.76 16.61 -4.21
N VAL A 32 6.12 16.02 -3.05
CA VAL A 32 5.58 16.44 -1.75
C VAL A 32 5.76 17.94 -1.50
N ARG A 33 6.85 18.54 -1.99
CA ARG A 33 7.11 19.98 -1.89
C ARG A 33 6.03 20.82 -2.60
N LYS A 34 5.61 20.42 -3.80
CA LYS A 34 4.53 21.10 -4.55
C LYS A 34 3.17 20.91 -3.88
N ARG A 35 2.93 19.72 -3.32
CA ARG A 35 1.73 19.40 -2.53
C ARG A 35 1.63 20.22 -1.25
N LEU A 36 2.70 20.31 -0.47
CA LEU A 36 2.76 21.11 0.75
C LEU A 36 2.66 22.61 0.43
N TRP A 37 3.25 23.07 -0.66
CA TRP A 37 3.10 24.47 -1.08
C TRP A 37 1.65 24.81 -1.43
N ARG A 38 0.90 23.89 -2.04
CA ARG A 38 -0.55 24.05 -2.24
C ARG A 38 -1.27 24.21 -0.91
N PHE A 39 -0.98 23.34 0.06
CA PHE A 39 -1.56 23.36 1.41
C PHE A 39 -1.27 24.67 2.17
N GLU A 40 -0.06 25.21 2.01
CA GLU A 40 0.38 26.44 2.69
C GLU A 40 -0.14 27.71 1.99
N ALA A 41 -0.22 27.71 0.66
CA ALA A 41 -0.74 28.84 -0.12
C ALA A 41 -2.29 28.91 -0.14
N ALA A 42 -2.97 27.78 -0.04
CA ALA A 42 -4.42 27.67 0.13
C ALA A 42 -4.70 26.42 0.99
N PRO A 43 -5.54 26.47 2.04
CA PRO A 43 -5.71 25.35 2.97
C PRO A 43 -6.48 24.18 2.32
N ASP A 44 -5.80 23.45 1.43
CA ASP A 44 -6.30 22.29 0.72
C ASP A 44 -6.03 21.03 1.54
N TRP A 45 -6.91 20.81 2.52
CA TRP A 45 -6.88 19.65 3.41
C TRP A 45 -7.03 18.30 2.69
N SER A 46 -7.45 18.30 1.41
CA SER A 46 -7.59 17.09 0.60
C SER A 46 -6.25 16.36 0.40
N VAL A 47 -5.15 17.10 0.33
CA VAL A 47 -3.80 16.53 0.16
C VAL A 47 -3.44 15.56 1.30
N LEU A 48 -3.85 15.89 2.52
CA LEU A 48 -3.57 15.08 3.71
C LEU A 48 -4.66 14.05 4.00
N TYR A 49 -5.94 14.41 3.85
CA TYR A 49 -7.06 13.54 4.27
C TYR A 49 -7.64 12.67 3.16
N ALA A 50 -7.43 13.02 1.89
CA ALA A 50 -7.88 12.21 0.76
C ALA A 50 -6.68 11.56 0.06
N GLU A 51 -5.75 12.36 -0.46
CA GLU A 51 -4.70 11.86 -1.35
C GLU A 51 -3.73 10.89 -0.65
N LEU A 52 -3.34 11.18 0.60
CA LEU A 52 -2.42 10.34 1.37
C LEU A 52 -3.05 8.98 1.75
N PRO A 53 -4.26 8.94 2.35
CA PRO A 53 -4.95 7.67 2.60
C PRO A 53 -5.22 6.89 1.30
N LEU A 54 -5.63 7.57 0.22
CA LEU A 54 -5.83 6.93 -1.08
C LEU A 54 -4.56 6.30 -1.62
N ALA A 55 -3.42 6.97 -1.51
CA ALA A 55 -2.15 6.43 -1.98
C ALA A 55 -1.71 5.21 -1.16
N ILE A 56 -1.85 5.27 0.17
CA ILE A 56 -1.53 4.14 1.06
C ILE A 56 -2.45 2.95 0.76
N LEU A 57 -3.76 3.16 0.73
CA LEU A 57 -4.74 2.10 0.44
C LEU A 57 -4.56 1.54 -0.97
N GLY A 58 -4.29 2.41 -1.95
CA GLY A 58 -3.98 2.02 -3.32
C GLY A 58 -2.72 1.15 -3.39
N GLY A 59 -1.67 1.51 -2.67
CA GLY A 59 -0.44 0.73 -2.57
C GLY A 59 -0.67 -0.65 -1.93
N VAL A 60 -1.42 -0.71 -0.82
CA VAL A 60 -1.82 -1.98 -0.19
C VAL A 60 -2.61 -2.86 -1.16
N ALA A 61 -3.63 -2.29 -1.81
CA ALA A 61 -4.49 -3.01 -2.74
C ALA A 61 -3.69 -3.54 -3.94
N ALA A 62 -2.81 -2.73 -4.52
CA ALA A 62 -1.97 -3.13 -5.64
C ALA A 62 -1.00 -4.26 -5.26
N ALA A 63 -0.37 -4.18 -4.09
CA ALA A 63 0.54 -5.21 -3.60
C ALA A 63 -0.18 -6.54 -3.35
N LEU A 64 -1.33 -6.50 -2.69
CA LEU A 64 -2.14 -7.70 -2.43
C LEU A 64 -2.71 -8.30 -3.72
N ALA A 65 -3.18 -7.47 -4.65
CA ALA A 65 -3.66 -7.93 -5.96
C ALA A 65 -2.54 -8.61 -6.76
N SER A 66 -1.35 -8.01 -6.77
CA SER A 66 -0.16 -8.58 -7.42
C SER A 66 0.23 -9.92 -6.79
N TRP A 67 0.21 -10.00 -5.46
CA TRP A 67 0.51 -11.23 -4.74
C TRP A 67 -0.53 -12.33 -4.98
N ALA A 68 -1.82 -11.98 -4.98
CA ALA A 68 -2.91 -12.90 -5.30
C ALA A 68 -2.79 -13.41 -6.75
N LEU A 69 -2.45 -12.52 -7.68
CA LEU A 69 -2.22 -12.87 -9.08
C LEU A 69 -1.02 -13.82 -9.23
N LEU A 70 0.11 -13.52 -8.61
CA LEU A 70 1.29 -14.39 -8.61
C LEU A 70 1.01 -15.77 -7.99
N ARG A 71 0.21 -15.83 -6.91
CA ARG A 71 -0.24 -17.09 -6.31
C ARG A 71 -1.16 -17.89 -7.23
N ARG A 72 -2.01 -17.21 -8.01
CA ARG A 72 -2.92 -17.85 -8.97
C ARG A 72 -2.17 -18.36 -10.20
N LEU A 73 -1.13 -17.66 -10.63
CA LEU A 73 -0.33 -18.01 -11.81
C LEU A 73 0.76 -19.03 -11.52
N ARG A 74 1.20 -19.21 -10.27
CA ARG A 74 2.14 -20.27 -9.90
C ARG A 74 1.46 -21.65 -10.09
N PRO A 75 1.92 -22.48 -11.04
CA PRO A 75 1.42 -23.84 -11.17
C PRO A 75 1.73 -24.59 -9.86
N ARG A 76 0.75 -25.33 -9.32
CA ARG A 76 1.00 -26.34 -8.29
C ARG A 76 1.88 -27.42 -8.93
N ARG A 77 3.20 -27.28 -8.84
CA ARG A 77 4.14 -28.38 -9.02
C ARG A 77 4.28 -29.14 -7.71
#